data_AF-A0A7C5IXL2-F1
#
_entry.id   AF-A0A7C5IXL2-F1
#
_cell.length_a   1.000
_cell.length_b   1.000
_cell.length_c   1.000
_cell.angle_alpha   90.00
_cell.angle_beta   90.00
_cell.angle_gamma   90.00
#
_symmetry.space_group_name_H-M   'P 1'
#
loop_
_entity.id
_entity.type
_entity.pdbx_description
1 polymer ?
#
loop_
_entity_poly.entity_id
_entity_poly.type
_entity_poly.pdbx_seq_one_letter_code
_entity_poly.pdbx_strand_id
1 'polypeptide(L)'
;EAPGIARARELVALERWTDARREWRFTTSRMTAEEAMAAAKLAQSWNWHDQAIFTLARTGYWEDLELRFPLAHRETVENRADERNLDVSWVFGVIRQESAFNPAVRSHAGALGLMQLMPATARYVARKLLKQKRSPTRRDLVRPEVNIRLGTTYLSDMLNRLEQNPVLATAAYNAGPHRVFRWLPDRQLPADLWIELIPFAETRQYVKRVFTYAVIYDHRREQEIVRLSQRLQPVAGSSPQRTAQQQRNGQATL
;
A
#
# COMPACT_ATOMS: atom_id res chain seq x y z
N GLU A 1 -32.11 8.45 -6.17
CA GLU A 1 -31.02 7.45 -6.18
C GLU A 1 -31.34 6.38 -7.23
N ALA A 2 -30.41 5.99 -8.09
CA ALA A 2 -30.66 4.96 -9.10
C ALA A 2 -30.88 3.59 -8.45
N PRO A 3 -31.79 2.72 -8.95
CA PRO A 3 -32.12 1.46 -8.30
C PRO A 3 -30.92 0.53 -8.03
N GLY A 4 -29.93 0.53 -8.93
CA GLY A 4 -28.70 -0.27 -8.76
C GLY A 4 -27.78 0.25 -7.65
N ILE A 5 -27.74 1.57 -7.43
CA ILE A 5 -26.99 2.17 -6.32
C ILE A 5 -27.65 1.80 -4.98
N ALA A 6 -28.98 1.88 -4.90
CA ALA A 6 -29.72 1.45 -3.72
C ALA A 6 -29.49 -0.04 -3.42
N ARG A 7 -29.56 -0.93 -4.41
CA ARG A 7 -29.24 -2.36 -4.24
C ARG A 7 -27.81 -2.58 -3.76
N ALA A 8 -26.84 -1.88 -4.32
CA ALA A 8 -25.45 -1.98 -3.89
C ALA A 8 -25.28 -1.54 -2.43
N ARG A 9 -25.98 -0.49 -1.99
CA ARG A 9 -25.99 -0.05 -0.58
C ARG A 9 -26.50 -1.13 0.36
N GLU A 10 -27.65 -1.74 0.04
CA GLU A 10 -28.22 -2.80 0.88
C GLU A 10 -27.30 -4.02 0.95
N LEU A 11 -26.64 -4.38 -0.17
CA LEU A 11 -25.66 -5.47 -0.18
C LEU A 11 -24.42 -5.15 0.67
N VAL A 12 -23.97 -3.89 0.72
CA VAL A 12 -22.91 -3.44 1.64
C VAL A 12 -23.37 -3.57 3.10
N ALA A 13 -24.59 -3.13 3.41
CA ALA A 13 -25.16 -3.23 4.76
C ALA A 13 -25.28 -4.69 5.24
N LEU A 14 -25.51 -5.63 4.32
CA LEU A 14 -25.53 -7.07 4.58
C LEU A 14 -24.15 -7.75 4.51
N GLU A 15 -23.06 -6.98 4.38
CA GLU A 15 -21.68 -7.46 4.22
C GLU A 15 -21.48 -8.42 3.01
N ARG A 16 -22.37 -8.36 2.02
CA ARG A 16 -22.30 -9.15 0.77
C ARG A 16 -21.39 -8.48 -0.25
N TRP A 17 -20.14 -8.25 0.13
CA TRP A 17 -19.18 -7.42 -0.61
C TRP A 17 -18.96 -7.82 -2.07
N THR A 18 -18.98 -9.12 -2.40
CA THR A 18 -18.80 -9.58 -3.78
C THR A 18 -19.98 -9.20 -4.66
N ASP A 19 -21.20 -9.38 -4.16
CA ASP A 19 -22.42 -9.05 -4.88
C ASP A 19 -22.56 -7.53 -4.99
N ALA A 20 -22.29 -6.82 -3.89
CA ALA A 20 -22.27 -5.37 -3.87
C ALA A 20 -21.34 -4.81 -4.96
N ARG A 21 -20.09 -5.29 -5.06
CA ARG A 21 -19.13 -4.83 -6.07
C ARG A 21 -19.60 -5.12 -7.49
N ARG A 22 -20.23 -6.27 -7.74
CA ARG A 22 -20.78 -6.62 -9.06
C ARG A 22 -21.89 -5.66 -9.46
N GLU A 23 -22.83 -5.41 -8.56
CA GLU A 23 -23.94 -4.49 -8.76
C GLU A 23 -23.45 -3.05 -8.97
N TRP A 24 -22.52 -2.60 -8.14
CA TRP A 24 -21.90 -1.28 -8.25
C TRP A 24 -21.23 -1.07 -9.60
N ARG A 25 -20.38 -2.01 -10.03
CA ARG A 25 -19.67 -1.93 -11.31
C ARG A 25 -20.62 -1.98 -12.50
N PHE A 26 -21.64 -2.83 -12.44
CA PHE A 26 -22.66 -2.92 -13.49
C PHE A 26 -23.43 -1.61 -13.62
N THR A 27 -23.81 -1.00 -12.49
CA THR A 27 -24.59 0.24 -12.49
C THR A 27 -23.75 1.42 -12.96
N THR A 28 -22.57 1.62 -12.35
CA THR A 28 -21.68 2.75 -12.66
C THR A 28 -21.04 2.65 -14.04
N SER A 29 -21.01 1.49 -14.70
CA SER A 29 -20.48 1.39 -16.07
C SER A 29 -21.35 2.00 -17.14
N ARG A 30 -22.60 2.32 -16.82
CA ARG A 30 -23.58 2.93 -17.72
C ARG A 30 -23.86 4.40 -17.39
N MET A 31 -23.19 4.92 -16.36
CA MET A 31 -23.33 6.30 -15.92
C MET A 31 -22.45 7.23 -16.75
N THR A 32 -22.92 8.47 -16.91
CA THR A 32 -22.09 9.59 -17.37
C THR A 32 -20.96 9.88 -16.36
N ALA A 33 -19.97 10.67 -16.75
CA ALA A 33 -18.87 11.06 -15.85
C ALA A 33 -19.37 11.79 -14.59
N GLU A 34 -20.38 12.66 -14.74
CA GLU A 34 -20.99 13.41 -13.64
C GLU A 34 -21.74 12.48 -12.67
N GLU A 35 -22.58 11.57 -13.19
CA GLU A 35 -23.29 10.59 -12.38
C GLU A 35 -22.33 9.63 -11.66
N ALA A 36 -21.26 9.19 -12.34
CA ALA A 36 -20.24 8.34 -11.74
C ALA A 36 -19.47 9.08 -10.62
N MET A 37 -19.22 10.38 -10.78
CA MET A 37 -18.64 11.21 -9.71
C MET A 37 -19.59 11.33 -8.50
N ALA A 38 -20.88 11.56 -8.74
CA ALA A 38 -21.89 11.58 -7.68
C ALA A 38 -21.97 10.22 -6.96
N ALA A 39 -21.94 9.11 -7.71
CA ALA A 39 -21.86 7.76 -7.15
C ALA A 39 -20.58 7.56 -6.33
N ALA A 40 -19.42 8.02 -6.80
CA ALA A 40 -18.17 7.92 -6.03
C ALA A 40 -18.27 8.64 -4.67
N LYS A 41 -18.92 9.81 -4.61
CA LYS A 41 -19.21 10.53 -3.35
C LYS A 41 -20.11 9.73 -2.42
N LEU A 42 -21.13 9.05 -2.96
CA LEU A 42 -21.99 8.15 -2.18
C LEU A 42 -21.19 6.96 -1.62
N ALA A 43 -20.40 6.28 -2.44
CA ALA A 43 -19.54 5.19 -1.99
C ALA A 43 -18.60 5.63 -0.86
N GLN A 44 -18.01 6.83 -0.98
CA GLN A 44 -17.17 7.39 0.08
C GLN A 44 -17.96 7.60 1.38
N SER A 45 -19.20 8.11 1.31
CA SER A 45 -20.06 8.30 2.50
C SER A 45 -20.39 7.00 3.22
N TRP A 46 -20.32 5.86 2.53
CA TRP A 46 -20.51 4.52 3.09
C TRP A 46 -19.19 3.88 3.56
N ASN A 47 -18.09 4.63 3.57
CA ASN A 47 -16.73 4.13 3.80
C ASN A 47 -16.29 3.05 2.80
N TRP A 48 -16.86 3.06 1.59
CA TRP A 48 -16.53 2.11 0.52
C TRP A 48 -15.46 2.67 -0.41
N HIS A 49 -14.31 2.96 0.19
CA HIS A 49 -13.22 3.75 -0.41
C HIS A 49 -12.69 3.20 -1.73
N ASP A 50 -12.54 1.88 -1.87
CA ASP A 50 -12.02 1.29 -3.10
C ASP A 50 -12.96 1.53 -4.29
N GLN A 51 -14.28 1.42 -4.09
CA GLN A 51 -15.24 1.72 -5.14
C GLN A 51 -15.31 3.22 -5.45
N ALA A 52 -15.23 4.10 -4.44
CA ALA A 52 -15.13 5.54 -4.67
C ALA A 52 -13.91 5.87 -5.56
N ILE A 53 -12.73 5.37 -5.18
CA ILE A 53 -11.47 5.58 -5.90
C ILE A 53 -11.54 5.06 -7.34
N PHE A 54 -11.97 3.81 -7.55
CA PHE A 54 -12.00 3.21 -8.89
C PHE A 54 -13.08 3.79 -9.78
N THR A 55 -14.23 4.20 -9.21
CA THR A 55 -15.29 4.86 -9.98
C THR A 55 -14.81 6.22 -10.47
N LEU A 56 -14.20 7.00 -9.59
CA LEU A 56 -13.68 8.33 -9.94
C LEU A 56 -12.51 8.27 -10.92
N ALA A 57 -11.62 7.27 -10.82
CA ALA A 57 -10.52 7.10 -11.76
C ALA A 57 -10.97 6.92 -13.23
N ARG A 58 -12.23 6.51 -13.46
CA ARG A 58 -12.79 6.29 -14.80
C ARG A 58 -13.41 7.55 -15.40
N THR A 59 -13.70 8.57 -14.59
CA THR A 59 -14.37 9.79 -15.06
C THR A 59 -13.39 10.80 -15.66
N GLY A 60 -12.09 10.58 -15.50
CA GLY A 60 -11.06 11.57 -15.85
C GLY A 60 -11.01 12.76 -14.89
N TYR A 61 -11.81 12.74 -13.80
CA TYR A 61 -11.82 13.79 -12.80
C TYR A 61 -10.69 13.57 -11.79
N TRP A 62 -9.56 14.22 -12.05
CA TRP A 62 -8.34 14.01 -11.26
C TRP A 62 -8.20 14.97 -10.07
N GLU A 63 -9.02 16.01 -10.00
CA GLU A 63 -8.82 17.13 -9.07
C GLU A 63 -9.37 16.87 -7.66
N ASP A 64 -10.33 15.96 -7.49
CA ASP A 64 -10.88 15.61 -6.18
C ASP A 64 -9.94 14.68 -5.41
N LEU A 65 -8.90 15.27 -4.80
CA LEU A 65 -7.90 14.54 -4.02
C LEU A 65 -8.51 13.92 -2.76
N GLU A 66 -9.58 14.49 -2.20
CA GLU A 66 -10.20 13.96 -0.98
C GLU A 66 -10.81 12.59 -1.20
N LEU A 67 -11.53 12.41 -2.31
CA LEU A 67 -12.10 11.12 -2.71
C LEU A 67 -11.04 10.13 -3.16
N ARG A 68 -10.02 10.60 -3.91
CA ARG A 68 -8.99 9.71 -4.49
C ARG A 68 -7.96 9.22 -3.46
N PHE A 69 -7.77 9.98 -2.38
CA PHE A 69 -6.78 9.77 -1.34
C PHE A 69 -7.39 9.99 0.05
N PRO A 70 -8.29 9.07 0.49
CA PRO A 70 -8.91 9.17 1.80
C PRO A 70 -7.91 8.88 2.91
N LEU A 71 -8.08 9.54 4.07
CA LEU A 71 -7.33 9.26 5.29
C LEU A 71 -7.99 8.14 6.11
N ALA A 72 -8.34 7.03 5.47
CA ALA A 72 -9.00 5.92 6.15
C ALA A 72 -8.05 5.26 7.16
N HIS A 73 -8.58 4.89 8.34
CA HIS A 73 -7.81 4.35 9.47
C HIS A 73 -6.69 5.28 9.98
N ARG A 74 -6.84 6.61 9.83
CA ARG A 74 -5.82 7.62 10.15
C ARG A 74 -5.11 7.39 11.48
N GLU A 75 -5.86 7.32 12.57
CA GLU A 75 -5.29 7.14 13.92
C GLU A 75 -4.42 5.89 14.00
N THR A 76 -4.87 4.76 13.44
CA THR A 76 -4.10 3.52 13.44
C THR A 76 -2.86 3.62 12.56
N VAL A 77 -2.94 4.27 11.40
CA VAL A 77 -1.80 4.47 10.51
C VAL A 77 -0.75 5.37 11.16
N GLU A 78 -1.16 6.51 11.71
CA GLU A 78 -0.32 7.48 12.41
C GLU A 78 0.39 6.82 13.60
N ASN A 79 -0.37 6.24 14.55
CA ASN A 79 0.20 5.58 15.72
C ASN A 79 1.21 4.49 15.34
N ARG A 80 0.92 3.65 14.34
CA ARG A 80 1.79 2.54 13.97
C ARG A 80 3.02 2.97 13.17
N ALA A 81 2.92 4.05 12.42
CA ALA A 81 4.03 4.66 11.71
C ALA A 81 4.98 5.37 12.68
N ASP A 82 4.43 6.17 13.60
CA ASP A 82 5.19 6.92 14.61
C ASP A 82 5.95 6.00 15.56
N GLU A 83 5.31 4.92 16.05
CA GLU A 83 5.95 3.85 16.84
C GLU A 83 7.22 3.26 16.18
N ARG A 84 7.35 3.40 14.86
CA ARG A 84 8.40 2.79 14.03
C ARG A 84 9.25 3.82 13.30
N ASN A 85 9.06 5.11 13.59
CA ASN A 85 9.71 6.23 12.89
C ASN A 85 9.55 6.15 11.36
N LEU A 86 8.38 5.75 10.89
CA LEU A 86 8.04 5.74 9.48
C LEU A 86 7.37 7.05 9.09
N ASP A 87 7.67 7.56 7.91
CA ASP A 87 6.90 8.63 7.30
C ASP A 87 5.44 8.16 7.09
N VAL A 88 4.50 8.80 7.78
CA VAL A 88 3.08 8.41 7.76
C VAL A 88 2.48 8.54 6.34
N SER A 89 2.86 9.58 5.58
CA SER A 89 2.37 9.78 4.21
C SER A 89 2.87 8.68 3.26
N TRP A 90 4.09 8.16 3.50
CA TRP A 90 4.62 6.98 2.80
C TRP A 90 3.82 5.72 3.14
N VAL A 91 3.45 5.50 4.40
CA VAL A 91 2.59 4.37 4.81
C VAL A 91 1.22 4.44 4.13
N PHE A 92 0.60 5.61 4.09
CA PHE A 92 -0.64 5.82 3.33
C PHE A 92 -0.44 5.54 1.84
N GLY A 93 0.68 5.98 1.25
CA GLY A 93 1.05 5.69 -0.13
C GLY A 93 1.13 4.19 -0.42
N VAL A 94 1.72 3.41 0.49
CA VAL A 94 1.75 1.93 0.44
C VAL A 94 0.33 1.37 0.50
N ILE A 95 -0.47 1.71 1.52
CA ILE A 95 -1.84 1.19 1.67
C ILE A 95 -2.69 1.51 0.42
N ARG A 96 -2.58 2.74 -0.09
CA ARG A 96 -3.31 3.20 -1.27
C ARG A 96 -2.95 2.42 -2.53
N GLN A 97 -1.68 2.04 -2.67
CA GLN A 97 -1.21 1.23 -3.79
C GLN A 97 -1.58 -0.25 -3.63
N GLU A 98 -1.54 -0.78 -2.41
CA GLU A 98 -1.78 -2.21 -2.14
C GLU A 98 -3.26 -2.59 -2.20
N SER A 99 -4.13 -1.78 -1.61
CA SER A 99 -5.52 -2.18 -1.38
C SER A 99 -6.57 -1.16 -1.82
N ALA A 100 -6.15 0.06 -2.15
CA ALA A 100 -7.07 1.20 -2.24
C ALA A 100 -7.99 1.30 -1.01
N PHE A 101 -7.45 0.98 0.18
CA PHE A 101 -8.14 0.92 1.47
C PHE A 101 -9.25 -0.13 1.61
N ASN A 102 -9.26 -1.18 0.79
CA ASN A 102 -10.16 -2.32 0.98
C ASN A 102 -9.54 -3.34 1.96
N PRO A 103 -10.04 -3.49 3.20
CA PRO A 103 -9.47 -4.42 4.17
C PRO A 103 -9.76 -5.90 3.86
N ALA A 104 -10.74 -6.17 2.99
CA ALA A 104 -11.11 -7.52 2.58
C ALA A 104 -10.46 -7.96 1.26
N VAL A 105 -9.58 -7.14 0.67
CA VAL A 105 -8.95 -7.45 -0.62
C VAL A 105 -7.97 -8.62 -0.49
N ARG A 106 -8.01 -9.50 -1.49
CA ARG A 106 -7.14 -10.65 -1.62
C ARG A 106 -6.55 -10.70 -3.03
N SER A 107 -5.24 -10.70 -3.15
CA SER A 107 -4.58 -10.86 -4.45
C SER A 107 -4.65 -12.30 -4.94
N HIS A 108 -4.40 -12.49 -6.25
CA HIS A 108 -4.30 -13.83 -6.85
C HIS A 108 -3.22 -14.68 -6.19
N ALA A 109 -2.08 -14.07 -5.85
CA ALA A 109 -0.98 -14.73 -5.12
C ALA A 109 -1.31 -15.05 -3.66
N GLY A 110 -2.41 -14.50 -3.11
CA GLY A 110 -2.88 -14.79 -1.76
C GLY A 110 -2.46 -13.78 -0.69
N ALA A 111 -2.01 -12.59 -1.09
CA ALA A 111 -1.78 -11.47 -0.19
C ALA A 111 -3.12 -10.90 0.32
N LEU A 112 -3.15 -10.37 1.55
CA LEU A 112 -4.39 -10.06 2.27
C LEU A 112 -4.36 -8.68 2.92
N GLY A 113 -5.51 -7.99 2.87
CA GLY A 113 -5.80 -6.79 3.63
C GLY A 113 -5.12 -5.51 3.12
N LEU A 114 -5.16 -4.48 3.97
CA LEU A 114 -4.82 -3.10 3.62
C LEU A 114 -3.40 -2.90 3.07
N MET A 115 -2.43 -3.62 3.62
CA MET A 115 -1.02 -3.59 3.22
C MET A 115 -0.60 -4.87 2.48
N GLN A 116 -1.56 -5.66 1.98
CA GLN A 116 -1.33 -6.87 1.18
C GLN A 116 -0.21 -7.78 1.70
N LEU A 117 -0.38 -8.27 2.93
CA LEU A 117 0.58 -9.19 3.51
C LEU A 117 0.35 -10.63 3.04
N MET A 118 1.43 -11.26 2.58
CA MET A 118 1.45 -12.72 2.42
C MET A 118 1.35 -13.41 3.79
N PRO A 119 0.61 -14.53 3.92
CA PRO A 119 0.52 -15.24 5.20
C PRO A 119 1.87 -15.65 5.79
N ALA A 120 2.85 -16.01 4.95
CA ALA A 120 4.21 -16.31 5.40
C ALA A 120 4.92 -15.09 6.00
N THR A 121 4.86 -13.94 5.32
CA THR A 121 5.39 -12.67 5.81
C THR A 121 4.74 -12.26 7.12
N ALA A 122 3.41 -12.35 7.23
CA ALA A 122 2.71 -12.03 8.46
C ALA A 122 3.12 -12.93 9.64
N ARG A 123 3.33 -14.23 9.40
CA ARG A 123 3.86 -15.16 10.42
C ARG A 123 5.27 -14.78 10.84
N TYR A 124 6.15 -14.49 9.89
CA TYR A 124 7.51 -14.04 10.16
C TYR A 124 7.51 -12.80 11.05
N VAL A 125 6.78 -11.76 10.63
CA VAL A 125 6.67 -10.49 11.39
C VAL A 125 6.13 -10.74 12.80
N ALA A 126 5.02 -11.46 12.92
CA ALA A 126 4.41 -11.70 14.22
C ALA A 126 5.34 -12.48 15.17
N ARG A 127 6.02 -13.52 14.67
CA ARG A 127 6.83 -14.42 15.51
C ARG A 127 8.23 -13.88 15.78
N LYS A 128 8.88 -13.31 14.77
CA LYS A 128 10.30 -12.92 14.85
C LYS A 128 10.47 -11.47 15.27
N LEU A 129 9.68 -10.55 14.71
CA LEU A 129 9.83 -9.12 14.96
C LEU A 129 9.00 -8.67 16.17
N LEU A 130 7.73 -9.10 16.25
CA LEU A 130 6.83 -8.71 17.34
C LEU A 130 6.79 -9.70 18.51
N LYS A 131 7.51 -10.83 18.41
CA LYS A 131 7.60 -11.88 19.45
C LYS A 131 6.24 -12.35 19.98
N GLN A 132 5.20 -12.36 19.15
CA GLN A 132 3.85 -12.78 19.53
C GLN A 132 3.78 -14.29 19.76
N LYS A 133 3.01 -14.71 20.75
CA LYS A 133 2.82 -16.13 21.10
C LYS A 133 2.12 -16.93 19.99
N ARG A 134 1.21 -16.30 19.24
CA ARG A 134 0.42 -16.93 18.17
C ARG A 134 0.68 -16.26 16.83
N SER A 135 0.71 -17.06 15.77
CA SER A 135 0.71 -16.58 14.38
C SER A 135 -0.68 -16.06 13.96
N PRO A 136 -0.76 -14.96 13.19
CA PRO A 136 -2.03 -14.46 12.67
C PRO A 136 -2.67 -15.46 11.69
N THR A 137 -3.99 -15.62 11.79
CA THR A 137 -4.79 -16.36 10.80
C THR A 137 -5.11 -15.47 9.60
N ARG A 138 -5.63 -16.05 8.51
CA ARG A 138 -6.14 -15.26 7.38
C ARG A 138 -7.25 -14.29 7.77
N ARG A 139 -8.12 -14.68 8.72
CA ARG A 139 -9.17 -13.81 9.27
C ARG A 139 -8.58 -12.63 10.04
N ASP A 140 -7.49 -12.86 10.77
CA ASP A 140 -6.76 -11.78 11.45
C ASP A 140 -6.18 -10.78 10.43
N LEU A 141 -5.74 -11.23 9.24
CA LEU A 141 -5.12 -10.36 8.23
C LEU A 141 -6.09 -9.46 7.47
N VAL A 142 -7.40 -9.70 7.53
CA VAL A 142 -8.40 -8.78 6.95
C VAL A 142 -8.91 -7.77 7.97
N ARG A 143 -8.44 -7.83 9.22
CA ARG A 143 -8.72 -6.80 10.22
C ARG A 143 -7.74 -5.62 10.06
N PRO A 144 -8.23 -4.39 9.84
CA PRO A 144 -7.39 -3.22 9.61
C PRO A 144 -6.24 -3.04 10.62
N GLU A 145 -6.54 -3.10 11.91
CA GLU A 145 -5.57 -2.79 12.97
C GLU A 145 -4.45 -3.82 13.05
N VAL A 146 -4.80 -5.10 12.81
CA VAL A 146 -3.83 -6.19 12.78
C VAL A 146 -2.97 -6.09 11.53
N ASN A 147 -3.59 -5.85 10.37
CA ASN A 147 -2.90 -5.77 9.10
C ASN A 147 -1.94 -4.57 9.04
N ILE A 148 -2.40 -3.38 9.44
CA ILE A 148 -1.57 -2.17 9.49
C ILE A 148 -0.40 -2.38 10.45
N ARG A 149 -0.63 -2.90 11.66
CA ARG A 149 0.46 -3.16 12.62
C ARG A 149 1.53 -4.10 12.06
N LEU A 150 1.11 -5.19 11.43
CA LEU A 150 2.05 -6.14 10.83
C LEU A 150 2.75 -5.53 9.60
N GLY A 151 2.02 -4.78 8.78
CA GLY A 151 2.52 -4.20 7.56
C GLY A 151 3.52 -3.09 7.79
N THR A 152 3.26 -2.18 8.73
CA THR A 152 4.23 -1.15 9.13
C THR A 152 5.45 -1.77 9.81
N THR A 153 5.28 -2.83 10.60
CA THR A 153 6.43 -3.57 11.17
C THR A 153 7.30 -4.16 10.07
N TYR A 154 6.69 -4.75 9.03
CA TYR A 154 7.44 -5.28 7.90
C TYR A 154 8.12 -4.18 7.09
N LEU A 155 7.45 -3.06 6.85
CA LEU A 155 8.02 -1.92 6.14
C LEU A 155 9.23 -1.33 6.89
N SER A 156 9.13 -1.20 8.20
CA SER A 156 10.24 -0.78 9.07
C SER A 156 11.41 -1.78 9.03
N ASP A 157 11.16 -3.09 9.04
CA ASP A 157 12.21 -4.10 8.85
C ASP A 157 12.93 -3.93 7.50
N MET A 158 12.18 -3.69 6.41
CA MET A 158 12.80 -3.42 5.10
C MET A 158 13.66 -2.16 5.13
N LEU A 159 13.15 -1.08 5.74
CA LEU A 159 13.88 0.18 5.88
C LEU A 159 15.19 -0.01 6.66
N ASN A 160 15.14 -0.71 7.79
CA ASN A 160 16.32 -1.00 8.61
C ASN A 160 17.34 -1.87 7.88
N ARG A 161 16.88 -2.88 7.13
CA ARG A 161 17.76 -3.79 6.39
C ARG A 161 18.40 -3.16 5.15
N LEU A 162 17.87 -2.03 4.69
CA LEU A 162 18.30 -1.32 3.49
C LEU A 162 18.83 0.07 3.84
N GLU A 163 19.52 0.17 4.98
CA GLU A 163 20.30 1.34 5.42
C GLU A 163 19.47 2.64 5.45
N GLN A 164 18.22 2.55 5.91
CA GLN A 164 17.30 3.68 5.99
C GLN A 164 16.93 4.31 4.63
N ASN A 165 17.16 3.60 3.52
CA ASN A 165 16.76 4.07 2.20
C ASN A 165 15.30 3.66 1.89
N PRO A 166 14.33 4.61 1.83
CA PRO A 166 12.92 4.29 1.63
C PRO A 166 12.63 3.79 0.21
N VAL A 167 13.45 4.15 -0.79
CA VAL A 167 13.29 3.68 -2.18
C VAL A 167 13.57 2.19 -2.27
N LEU A 168 14.69 1.76 -1.70
CA LEU A 168 15.04 0.34 -1.59
C LEU A 168 14.00 -0.41 -0.75
N ALA A 169 13.58 0.15 0.39
CA ALA A 169 12.58 -0.47 1.26
C ALA A 169 11.24 -0.68 0.57
N THR A 170 10.77 0.31 -0.21
CA THR A 170 9.54 0.21 -1.00
C THR A 170 9.65 -0.88 -2.06
N ALA A 171 10.77 -0.94 -2.79
CA ALA A 171 11.01 -2.01 -3.76
C ALA A 171 11.04 -3.39 -3.10
N ALA A 172 11.65 -3.49 -1.90
CA ALA A 172 11.80 -4.75 -1.17
C ALA A 172 10.48 -5.23 -0.56
N TYR A 173 9.61 -4.30 -0.17
CA TYR A 173 8.25 -4.61 0.28
C TYR A 173 7.47 -5.36 -0.79
N ASN A 174 7.55 -4.90 -2.05
CA ASN A 174 6.83 -5.49 -3.18
C ASN A 174 7.54 -6.74 -3.76
N ALA A 175 8.85 -6.66 -4.03
CA ALA A 175 9.59 -7.72 -4.72
C ALA A 175 10.30 -8.70 -3.80
N GLY A 176 10.35 -8.43 -2.50
CA GLY A 176 11.16 -9.16 -1.53
C GLY A 176 12.61 -8.65 -1.49
N PRO A 177 13.23 -8.60 -0.28
CA PRO A 177 14.55 -8.00 -0.08
C PRO A 177 15.66 -8.74 -0.82
N HIS A 178 15.59 -10.07 -0.96
CA HIS A 178 16.59 -10.85 -1.70
C HIS A 178 16.72 -10.42 -3.16
N ARG A 179 15.61 -10.01 -3.79
CA ARG A 179 15.66 -9.51 -5.17
C ARG A 179 16.31 -8.14 -5.22
N VAL A 180 15.87 -7.21 -4.35
CA VAL A 180 16.41 -5.85 -4.28
C VAL A 180 17.90 -5.84 -4.00
N PHE A 181 18.38 -6.71 -3.12
CA PHE A 181 19.81 -6.87 -2.86
C PHE A 181 20.62 -7.25 -4.11
N ARG A 182 20.05 -8.00 -5.06
CA ARG A 182 20.68 -8.33 -6.34
C ARG A 182 20.55 -7.22 -7.39
N TRP A 183 19.72 -6.22 -7.14
CA TRP A 183 19.50 -5.08 -8.03
C TRP A 183 20.31 -3.86 -7.60
N LEU A 184 21.11 -3.98 -6.55
CA LEU A 184 21.97 -2.89 -6.10
C LEU A 184 23.01 -2.58 -7.17
N PRO A 185 23.26 -1.29 -7.46
CA PRO A 185 24.25 -0.91 -8.44
C PRO A 185 25.68 -1.09 -7.88
N ASP A 186 26.69 -1.14 -8.74
CA ASP A 186 28.08 -1.21 -8.30
C ASP A 186 28.57 0.11 -7.69
N ARG A 187 28.06 1.22 -8.21
CA ARG A 187 28.32 2.58 -7.71
C ARG A 187 27.01 3.27 -7.36
N GLN A 188 27.07 4.32 -6.55
CA GLN A 188 25.89 5.10 -6.21
C GLN A 188 25.17 5.59 -7.47
N LEU A 189 23.84 5.45 -7.48
CA LEU A 189 22.97 5.97 -8.54
C LEU A 189 21.92 6.92 -7.95
N PRO A 190 21.54 7.98 -8.70
CA PRO A 190 20.28 8.68 -8.46
C PRO A 190 19.12 7.68 -8.38
N ALA A 191 18.19 7.94 -7.46
CA ALA A 191 17.09 7.02 -7.18
C ALA A 191 16.15 6.84 -8.37
N ASP A 192 15.84 7.91 -9.08
CA ASP A 192 15.02 7.89 -10.30
C ASP A 192 15.63 6.98 -11.38
N LEU A 193 16.93 7.11 -11.65
CA LEU A 193 17.65 6.22 -12.57
C LEU A 193 17.64 4.77 -12.07
N TRP A 194 17.90 4.53 -10.79
CA TRP A 194 17.87 3.18 -10.23
C TRP A 194 16.46 2.55 -10.34
N ILE A 195 15.41 3.32 -10.07
CA ILE A 195 14.02 2.88 -10.22
C ILE A 195 13.74 2.44 -11.65
N GLU A 196 14.20 3.17 -12.67
CA GLU A 196 14.02 2.79 -14.07
C GLU A 196 14.73 1.48 -14.43
N LEU A 197 15.83 1.16 -13.75
CA LEU A 197 16.61 -0.06 -13.96
C LEU A 197 16.11 -1.29 -13.19
N ILE A 198 15.10 -1.15 -12.31
CA ILE A 198 14.48 -2.29 -11.63
C ILE A 198 13.97 -3.28 -12.68
N PRO A 199 14.41 -4.56 -12.70
CA PRO A 199 14.04 -5.50 -13.77
C PRO A 199 12.53 -5.78 -13.85
N PHE A 200 11.85 -5.77 -12.70
CA PHE A 200 10.42 -6.07 -12.64
C PHE A 200 9.60 -4.82 -12.92
N ALA A 201 8.88 -4.83 -14.05
CA ALA A 201 8.02 -3.71 -14.45
C ALA A 201 6.96 -3.37 -13.39
N GLU A 202 6.38 -4.39 -12.76
CA GLU A 202 5.43 -4.22 -11.66
C GLU A 202 6.06 -3.44 -10.50
N THR A 203 7.22 -3.88 -10.02
CA THR A 203 7.92 -3.24 -8.90
C THR A 203 8.38 -1.83 -9.24
N ARG A 204 8.86 -1.60 -10.47
CA ARG A 204 9.21 -0.26 -10.96
C ARG A 204 8.02 0.70 -10.88
N GLN A 205 6.86 0.28 -11.37
CA GLN A 205 5.65 1.10 -11.30
C GLN A 205 5.12 1.26 -9.87
N TYR A 206 5.24 0.21 -9.06
CA TYR A 206 4.87 0.24 -7.64
C TYR A 206 5.63 1.33 -6.90
N VAL A 207 6.96 1.38 -7.01
CA VAL A 207 7.79 2.39 -6.33
C VAL A 207 7.40 3.80 -6.76
N LYS A 208 7.26 4.05 -8.06
CA LYS A 208 6.85 5.37 -8.58
C LYS A 208 5.49 5.81 -8.01
N ARG A 209 4.50 4.91 -7.99
CA ARG A 209 3.16 5.20 -7.49
C ARG A 209 3.17 5.48 -6.00
N VAL A 210 3.85 4.66 -5.19
CA VAL A 210 3.91 4.85 -3.74
C VAL A 210 4.46 6.23 -3.38
N PHE A 211 5.58 6.66 -3.99
CA PHE A 211 6.14 7.98 -3.69
C PHE A 211 5.32 9.13 -4.26
N THR A 212 4.70 8.95 -5.42
CA THR A 212 3.74 9.94 -5.95
C THR A 212 2.58 10.13 -4.97
N TYR A 213 2.04 9.04 -4.44
CA TYR A 213 0.94 9.09 -3.47
C TYR A 213 1.39 9.69 -2.14
N ALA A 214 2.62 9.43 -1.68
CA ALA A 214 3.15 10.01 -0.46
C ALA A 214 3.14 11.55 -0.50
N VAL A 215 3.52 12.15 -1.63
CA VAL A 215 3.46 13.62 -1.83
C VAL A 215 2.02 14.14 -1.74
N ILE A 216 1.05 13.40 -2.30
CA ILE A 216 -0.37 13.75 -2.21
C ILE A 216 -0.86 13.63 -0.76
N TYR A 217 -0.36 12.64 -0.01
CA TYR A 217 -0.73 12.48 1.40
C TYR A 217 -0.12 13.54 2.31
N ASP A 218 1.01 14.14 1.97
CA ASP A 218 1.49 15.33 2.69
C ASP A 218 0.45 16.45 2.62
N HIS A 219 -0.05 16.73 1.42
CA HIS A 219 -1.12 17.70 1.22
C HIS A 219 -2.43 17.30 1.94
N ARG A 220 -2.88 16.04 1.79
CA ARG A 220 -4.11 15.56 2.44
C ARG A 220 -4.05 15.60 3.96
N ARG A 221 -2.86 15.47 4.53
CA ARG A 221 -2.63 15.52 5.98
C ARG A 221 -2.33 16.92 6.48
N GLU A 222 -2.45 17.93 5.62
CA GLU A 222 -2.19 19.33 5.94
C GLU A 222 -0.78 19.53 6.52
N GLN A 223 0.20 18.79 5.98
CA GLN A 223 1.61 18.89 6.33
C GLN A 223 2.39 19.63 5.23
N GLU A 224 3.59 20.09 5.57
CA GLU A 224 4.52 20.59 4.56
C GLU A 224 4.81 19.49 3.52
N ILE A 225 4.68 19.84 2.24
CA ILE A 225 4.89 18.89 1.15
C ILE A 225 6.39 18.62 1.00
N VAL A 226 6.81 17.40 1.30
CA VAL A 226 8.19 16.97 1.05
C VAL A 226 8.31 16.63 -0.42
N ARG A 227 9.21 17.34 -1.12
CA ARG A 227 9.36 17.17 -2.57
C ARG A 227 9.79 15.74 -2.90
N LEU A 228 9.36 15.26 -4.06
CA LEU A 228 9.74 13.93 -4.53
C LEU A 228 11.26 13.74 -4.57
N SER A 229 12.02 14.75 -4.99
CA SER A 229 13.48 14.73 -5.00
C SER A 229 14.12 14.58 -3.61
N GLN A 230 13.44 15.02 -2.54
CA GLN A 230 13.90 14.83 -1.16
C GLN A 230 13.53 13.44 -0.62
N ARG A 231 12.39 12.87 -1.06
CA ARG A 231 11.97 11.51 -0.69
C ARG A 231 12.80 10.43 -1.39
N LEU A 232 13.20 10.69 -2.64
CA LEU A 232 13.95 9.77 -3.50
C LEU A 232 15.46 9.79 -3.19
N GLN A 233 15.83 9.23 -2.03
CA GLN A 233 17.22 9.15 -1.60
C GLN A 233 18.08 8.31 -2.56
N PRO A 234 19.26 8.80 -2.99
CA PRO A 234 20.17 8.07 -3.86
C PRO A 234 20.46 6.64 -3.37
N VAL A 235 20.54 5.72 -4.32
CA VAL A 235 20.82 4.31 -4.03
C VAL A 235 22.32 4.11 -4.02
N ALA A 236 22.89 3.96 -2.82
CA ALA A 236 24.29 3.61 -2.65
C ALA A 236 24.59 2.23 -3.26
N GLY A 237 25.84 2.07 -3.73
CA GLY A 237 26.29 0.83 -4.34
C GLY A 237 26.40 -0.35 -3.37
N SER A 238 26.67 -1.52 -3.90
CA SER A 238 26.94 -2.76 -3.16
C SER A 238 28.11 -2.58 -2.18
N SER A 239 27.85 -2.45 -0.88
CA SER A 239 28.90 -2.45 0.14
C SER A 239 29.23 -3.88 0.59
N PRO A 240 30.46 -4.17 1.06
CA PRO A 240 30.82 -5.48 1.63
C PRO A 240 29.89 -5.91 2.79
N GLN A 241 29.35 -4.94 3.53
CA GLN A 241 28.36 -5.17 4.60
C GLN A 241 27.02 -5.68 4.04
N ARG A 242 26.58 -5.21 2.87
CA ARG A 242 25.37 -5.73 2.20
C ARG A 242 25.55 -7.16 1.72
N THR A 243 26.76 -7.54 1.29
CA THR A 243 27.09 -8.93 0.90
C THR A 243 27.02 -9.89 2.09
N ALA A 244 27.49 -9.47 3.27
CA ALA A 244 27.36 -10.25 4.50
C ALA A 244 25.90 -10.34 4.99
N GLN A 245 25.13 -9.26 4.85
CA GLN A 245 23.69 -9.23 5.16
C GLN A 245 22.87 -10.12 4.20
N GLN A 246 23.25 -10.19 2.92
CA GLN A 246 22.67 -11.13 1.93
C GLN A 246 22.87 -12.59 2.37
N GLN A 247 24.08 -12.95 2.81
CA GLN A 247 24.41 -14.32 3.22
C GLN A 247 23.64 -14.77 4.47
N ARG A 248 23.48 -13.89 5.46
CA ARG A 248 22.69 -14.19 6.68
C ARG A 248 21.19 -14.33 6.40
N ASN A 249 20.65 -13.55 5.47
CA ASN A 249 19.22 -13.56 5.16
C ASN A 249 18.79 -14.67 4.20
N GLY A 250 19.72 -15.23 3.42
CA GLY A 250 19.46 -16.40 2.56
C GLY A 250 19.10 -17.67 3.33
N GLN A 251 19.48 -17.78 4.60
CA GLN A 251 19.21 -18.95 5.45
C GLN A 251 17.85 -18.91 6.17
N ALA A 252 17.17 -17.76 6.23
CA ALA A 252 15.99 -17.56 7.08
C ALA A 252 14.63 -17.71 6.37
N THR A 253 14.62 -18.05 5.07
CA THR A 253 13.40 -17.98 4.24
C THR A 253 13.12 -19.22 3.37
N LEU A 254 13.68 -20.39 3.72
CA LEU A 254 13.19 -21.70 3.27
C LEU A 254 12.11 -22.20 4.22
#